data_AF-A0A6N7PQT0-F1
#
_entry.id   AF-A0A6N7PQT0-F1
#
_cell.length_a   1.000
_cell.length_b   1.000
_cell.length_c   1.000
_cell.angle_alpha   90.00
_cell.angle_beta   90.00
_cell.angle_gamma   90.00
#
_symmetry.space_group_name_H-M   'P 1'
#
loop_
_entity.id
_entity.type
_entity.pdbx_description
1 polymer ?
#
loop_
_entity_poly.entity_id
_entity_poly.type
_entity_poly.pdbx_seq_one_letter_code
_entity_poly.pdbx_strand_id
1 'polypeptide(L)'
;MNGQLALLWLHVSGNLVWIGSILAVAFVLTAGGTDAKVRGALGERIYRTLSVPAFVLAFVTGLARLLMTTRYYFVETHWMHGKLLFALLVIGIHHVIGGRAKKLARGTVQDAGPTAMMAVILAVSAVIAAFFAIFKLPS
;
A
#
# COMPACT_ATOMS: atom_id res chain seq x y z
N MET A 1 27.55 1.78 -6.64
CA MET A 1 26.62 2.92 -6.82
C MET A 1 25.36 2.55 -7.59
N ASN A 2 25.44 1.79 -8.69
CA ASN A 2 24.27 1.46 -9.55
C ASN A 2 23.16 0.64 -8.86
N GLY A 3 23.52 -0.30 -7.97
CA GLY A 3 22.53 -1.17 -7.30
C GLY A 3 21.61 -0.44 -6.31
N GLN A 4 22.10 0.57 -5.58
CA GLN A 4 21.27 1.33 -4.64
C GLN A 4 20.26 2.23 -5.35
N LEU A 5 20.68 2.84 -6.46
CA LEU A 5 19.81 3.64 -7.33
C LEU A 5 18.71 2.78 -7.95
N ALA A 6 19.05 1.57 -8.41
CA ALA A 6 18.06 0.62 -8.94
C ALA A 6 17.03 0.21 -7.88
N LEU A 7 17.47 -0.14 -6.66
CA LEU A 7 16.57 -0.46 -5.55
C LEU A 7 15.66 0.70 -5.17
N LEU A 8 16.18 1.93 -5.15
CA LEU A 8 15.38 3.13 -4.91
C LEU A 8 14.32 3.31 -6.00
N TRP A 9 14.72 3.22 -7.27
CA TRP A 9 13.81 3.38 -8.40
C TRP A 9 12.70 2.34 -8.40
N LEU A 10 13.04 1.06 -8.18
CA LEU A 10 12.07 -0.03 -8.09
C LEU A 10 11.13 0.14 -6.89
N HIS A 11 11.66 0.57 -5.73
CA HIS A 11 10.85 0.83 -4.55
C HIS A 11 9.82 1.95 -4.79
N VAL A 12 10.25 3.08 -5.36
CA VAL A 12 9.36 4.21 -5.65
C VAL A 12 8.32 3.83 -6.71
N SER A 13 8.75 3.17 -7.78
CA SER A 13 7.85 2.72 -8.85
C SER A 13 6.83 1.69 -8.35
N GLY A 14 7.28 0.73 -7.53
CA GLY A 14 6.40 -0.24 -6.87
C GLY A 14 5.37 0.43 -5.97
N ASN A 15 5.77 1.41 -5.15
CA ASN A 15 4.83 2.16 -4.31
C ASN A 15 3.80 2.94 -5.15
N LEU A 16 4.22 3.58 -6.25
CA LEU A 16 3.29 4.32 -7.11
C LEU A 16 2.19 3.42 -7.67
N VAL A 17 2.56 2.27 -8.24
CA VAL A 17 1.61 1.30 -8.79
C VAL A 17 0.76 0.69 -7.68
N TRP A 18 1.38 0.31 -6.56
CA TRP A 18 0.70 -0.33 -5.44
C TRP A 18 -0.38 0.55 -4.80
N ILE A 19 -0.05 1.80 -4.49
CA ILE A 19 -0.99 2.75 -3.89
C ILE A 19 -2.11 3.09 -4.88
N GLY A 20 -1.76 3.36 -6.15
CA GLY A 20 -2.76 3.63 -7.18
C GLY A 20 -3.73 2.47 -7.38
N SER A 21 -3.22 1.23 -7.48
CA SER A 21 -4.06 0.07 -7.74
C SER A 21 -4.91 -0.32 -6.55
N ILE A 22 -4.43 -0.19 -5.30
CA ILE A 22 -5.27 -0.50 -4.13
C ILE A 22 -6.37 0.55 -3.91
N LEU A 23 -6.12 1.82 -4.24
CA LEU A 23 -7.17 2.84 -4.26
C LEU A 23 -8.19 2.56 -5.37
N ALA A 24 -7.75 2.07 -6.54
CA ALA A 24 -8.67 1.63 -7.59
C ALA A 24 -9.55 0.45 -7.13
N VAL A 25 -9.00 -0.52 -6.39
CA VAL A 25 -9.79 -1.59 -5.75
C VAL A 25 -10.86 -0.96 -4.86
N ALA A 26 -10.48 -0.08 -3.94
CA ALA A 26 -11.42 0.55 -3.02
C ALA A 26 -12.55 1.28 -3.76
N PHE A 27 -12.21 2.06 -4.79
CA PHE A 27 -13.17 2.76 -5.63
C PHE A 27 -14.17 1.81 -6.29
N VAL A 28 -13.68 0.71 -6.88
CA VAL A 28 -14.52 -0.33 -7.50
C VAL A 28 -15.47 -0.96 -6.48
N LEU A 29 -14.98 -1.29 -5.28
CA LEU A 29 -15.82 -1.90 -4.25
C LEU A 29 -16.92 -0.94 -3.77
N THR A 30 -16.65 0.36 -3.72
CA THR A 30 -17.59 1.37 -3.24
C THR A 30 -18.49 1.95 -4.34
N ALA A 31 -18.27 1.62 -5.61
CA ALA A 31 -19.09 2.12 -6.71
C ALA A 31 -20.55 1.68 -6.52
N GLY A 32 -21.47 2.63 -6.36
CA GLY A 32 -22.90 2.35 -6.27
C GLY A 32 -23.48 1.88 -7.61
N GLY A 33 -24.68 1.29 -7.59
CA GLY A 33 -25.43 0.96 -8.80
C GLY A 33 -24.92 -0.24 -9.62
N THR A 34 -23.88 -0.94 -9.15
CA THR A 34 -23.40 -2.20 -9.74
C THR A 34 -23.57 -3.33 -8.74
N ASP A 35 -23.86 -4.54 -9.24
CA ASP A 35 -23.94 -5.74 -8.42
C ASP A 35 -22.69 -5.94 -7.54
N ALA A 36 -22.90 -6.34 -6.28
CA ALA A 36 -21.83 -6.51 -5.30
C ALA A 36 -20.80 -7.56 -5.70
N LYS A 37 -21.25 -8.65 -6.32
CA LYS A 37 -20.38 -9.74 -6.78
C LYS A 37 -19.53 -9.31 -7.96
N VAL A 38 -20.09 -8.55 -8.89
CA VAL A 38 -19.37 -7.97 -10.04
C VAL A 38 -18.26 -7.01 -9.58
N ARG A 39 -18.59 -6.09 -8.66
CA ARG A 39 -17.59 -5.17 -8.06
C ARG A 39 -16.50 -5.95 -7.34
N GLY A 40 -16.87 -6.94 -6.54
CA GLY A 40 -15.94 -7.83 -5.87
C GLY A 40 -14.99 -8.54 -6.83
N ALA A 41 -15.50 -9.13 -7.90
CA ALA A 41 -14.70 -9.85 -8.89
C ALA A 41 -13.71 -8.93 -9.62
N LEU A 42 -14.15 -7.72 -10.01
CA LEU A 42 -13.27 -6.73 -10.62
C LEU A 42 -12.20 -6.24 -9.62
N GLY A 43 -12.59 -5.93 -8.39
CA GLY A 43 -11.68 -5.54 -7.33
C GLY A 43 -10.66 -6.63 -6.99
N GLU A 44 -11.08 -7.90 -6.90
CA GLU A 44 -10.19 -9.04 -6.65
C GLU A 44 -9.21 -9.23 -7.81
N ARG A 45 -9.66 -9.04 -9.05
CA ARG A 45 -8.77 -9.10 -10.23
C ARG A 45 -7.68 -8.04 -10.13
N ILE A 46 -8.05 -6.76 -9.96
CA ILE A 46 -7.07 -5.66 -9.80
C ILE A 46 -6.12 -5.94 -8.64
N TYR A 47 -6.65 -6.39 -7.49
CA TYR A 47 -5.86 -6.72 -6.32
C TYR A 47 -4.79 -7.78 -6.61
N ARG A 48 -5.18 -8.88 -7.26
CA ARG A 48 -4.27 -10.01 -7.53
C ARG A 48 -3.29 -9.73 -8.67
N THR A 49 -3.69 -8.99 -9.69
CA THR A 49 -2.85 -8.77 -10.90
C THR A 49 -1.98 -7.53 -10.80
N LEU A 50 -2.37 -6.51 -10.04
CA LEU A 50 -1.62 -5.25 -9.92
C LEU A 50 -1.17 -4.99 -8.48
N SER A 51 -2.11 -4.96 -7.53
CA SER A 51 -1.80 -4.50 -6.17
C SER A 51 -0.82 -5.41 -5.44
N VAL A 52 -0.99 -6.73 -5.51
CA VAL A 52 -0.10 -7.69 -4.83
C VAL A 52 1.30 -7.72 -5.46
N PRO A 53 1.49 -7.84 -6.79
CA PRO A 53 2.82 -7.80 -7.38
C PRO A 53 3.56 -6.48 -7.10
N ALA A 54 2.86 -5.34 -7.20
CA ALA A 54 3.46 -4.04 -6.91
C ALA A 54 3.82 -3.88 -5.43
N PHE A 55 2.97 -4.36 -4.52
CA PHE A 55 3.27 -4.44 -3.09
C PHE A 55 4.53 -5.26 -2.83
N VAL A 56 4.62 -6.47 -3.40
CA VAL A 56 5.78 -7.35 -3.20
C VAL A 56 7.05 -6.68 -3.69
N LEU A 57 7.01 -6.05 -4.88
CA LEU A 57 8.16 -5.30 -5.41
C LEU A 57 8.57 -4.16 -4.46
N ALA A 58 7.62 -3.33 -4.03
CA ALA A 58 7.89 -2.22 -3.13
C ALA A 58 8.41 -2.69 -1.77
N PHE A 59 7.82 -3.75 -1.22
CA PHE A 59 8.18 -4.29 0.09
C PHE A 59 9.58 -4.90 0.09
N VAL A 60 9.88 -5.78 -0.88
CA VAL A 60 11.20 -6.44 -0.97
C VAL A 60 12.32 -5.42 -1.19
N THR A 61 12.12 -4.45 -2.09
CA THR A 61 13.12 -3.40 -2.35
C THR A 61 13.28 -2.45 -1.18
N GLY A 62 12.19 -2.13 -0.47
CA GLY A 62 12.21 -1.33 0.75
C GLY A 62 12.96 -2.03 1.89
N LEU A 63 12.67 -3.31 2.10
CA LEU A 63 13.32 -4.15 3.09
C LEU A 63 14.81 -4.34 2.78
N ALA A 64 15.17 -4.61 1.51
CA ALA A 64 16.56 -4.73 1.09
C ALA A 64 17.35 -3.45 1.42
N ARG A 65 16.78 -2.27 1.14
CA ARG A 65 17.41 -0.98 1.49
C ARG A 65 17.56 -0.80 3.00
N LEU A 66 16.54 -1.18 3.78
CA LEU A 66 16.57 -1.08 5.24
C LEU A 66 17.68 -1.96 5.84
N LEU A 67 17.85 -3.19 5.31
CA LEU A 67 18.86 -4.15 5.76
C LEU A 67 20.29 -3.76 5.36
N MET A 68 20.48 -3.02 4.27
CA MET A 68 21.80 -2.54 3.86
C MET A 68 22.38 -1.45 4.78
N THR A 69 21.53 -0.76 5.55
CA THR A 69 21.96 0.37 6.39
C THR A 69 21.24 0.38 7.74
N THR A 70 21.16 -0.77 8.40
CA THR A 70 20.36 -0.97 9.63
C THR A 70 20.69 0.03 10.75
N ARG A 71 21.98 0.27 11.05
CA ARG A 71 22.41 1.22 12.09
C ARG A 71 21.93 2.64 11.81
N TYR A 72 22.15 3.11 10.58
CA TYR A 72 21.70 4.44 10.14
C TYR A 72 20.18 4.58 10.31
N TYR A 73 19.42 3.58 9.89
CA TYR A 73 17.96 3.66 9.86
C TYR A 73 17.28 3.49 11.22
N PHE A 74 17.79 2.65 12.11
CA PHE A 74 17.13 2.38 13.39
C PHE A 74 17.67 3.20 14.55
N VAL A 75 18.95 3.60 14.51
CA VAL A 75 19.63 4.26 15.63
C VAL A 75 19.86 5.74 15.35
N GLU A 76 20.32 6.09 14.16
CA GLU A 76 20.74 7.45 13.84
C GLU A 76 19.58 8.33 13.31
N THR A 77 18.43 7.71 13.00
CA THR A 77 17.35 8.35 12.23
C THR A 77 15.98 8.18 12.88
N HIS A 78 15.59 9.10 13.77
CA HIS A 78 14.33 9.01 14.52
C HIS A 78 13.06 9.06 13.64
N TRP A 79 13.10 9.78 12.51
CA TRP A 79 11.96 9.86 11.58
C TRP A 79 11.63 8.54 10.89
N MET A 80 12.56 7.57 10.90
CA MET A 80 12.34 6.26 10.28
C MET A 80 11.27 5.46 11.01
N HIS A 81 11.18 5.58 12.35
CA HIS A 81 10.15 4.90 13.13
C HIS A 81 8.74 5.37 12.74
N GLY A 82 8.56 6.69 12.56
CA GLY A 82 7.31 7.25 12.05
C GLY A 82 6.97 6.74 10.65
N LYS A 83 7.95 6.76 9.73
CA LYS A 83 7.76 6.23 8.37
C LYS A 83 7.35 4.75 8.36
N LEU A 84 8.00 3.92 9.17
CA LEU A 84 7.71 2.48 9.27
C LEU A 84 6.32 2.23 9.86
N LEU A 85 5.89 3.01 10.85
CA LEU A 85 4.54 2.94 11.40
C LEU A 85 3.48 3.15 10.30
N PHE A 86 3.61 4.22 9.51
CA PHE A 86 2.67 4.47 8.40
C PHE A 86 2.76 3.41 7.31
N ALA A 87 3.96 2.89 7.00
CA ALA A 87 4.11 1.80 6.06
C ALA A 87 3.36 0.53 6.52
N LEU A 88 3.51 0.13 7.79
CA LEU A 88 2.79 -1.02 8.34
C LEU A 88 1.28 -0.82 8.33
N LEU A 89 0.81 0.39 8.64
CA LEU A 89 -0.61 0.72 8.58
C LEU A 89 -1.17 0.60 7.16
N VAL A 90 -0.45 1.12 6.15
CA VAL A 90 -0.82 0.95 4.73
C VAL A 90 -0.85 -0.52 4.32
N ILE A 91 0.13 -1.33 4.76
CA ILE A 91 0.17 -2.79 4.50
C ILE A 91 -1.05 -3.48 5.13
N GLY A 92 -1.39 -3.15 6.37
CA GLY A 92 -2.56 -3.71 7.05
C GLY A 92 -3.84 -3.42 6.28
N ILE A 93 -4.05 -2.15 5.93
CA ILE A 93 -5.25 -1.73 5.19
C ILE A 93 -5.30 -2.37 3.79
N HIS A 94 -4.16 -2.50 3.10
CA HIS A 94 -4.08 -3.18 1.81
C HIS A 94 -4.66 -4.60 1.86
N HIS A 95 -4.28 -5.38 2.87
CA HIS A 95 -4.78 -6.75 3.03
C HIS A 95 -6.26 -6.78 3.42
N VAL A 96 -6.73 -5.83 4.23
CA VAL A 96 -8.15 -5.73 4.60
C VAL A 96 -9.02 -5.41 3.37
N ILE A 97 -8.61 -4.45 2.53
CA ILE A 97 -9.30 -4.10 1.29
C ILE A 97 -9.30 -5.31 0.31
N GLY A 98 -8.16 -5.98 0.15
CA GLY A 98 -8.07 -7.20 -0.67
C GLY A 98 -8.97 -8.33 -0.16
N GLY A 99 -9.01 -8.54 1.15
CA GLY A 99 -9.91 -9.50 1.79
C GLY A 99 -11.38 -9.17 1.57
N ARG A 100 -11.76 -7.88 1.60
CA ARG A 100 -13.12 -7.42 1.28
C ARG A 100 -13.48 -7.67 -0.19
N ALA A 101 -12.57 -7.38 -1.12
CA ALA A 101 -12.78 -7.67 -2.54
C ALA A 101 -13.10 -9.15 -2.77
N LYS A 102 -12.32 -10.05 -2.15
CA LYS A 102 -12.51 -11.50 -2.21
C LYS A 102 -13.83 -11.96 -1.58
N LYS A 103 -14.26 -11.36 -0.46
CA LYS A 103 -15.57 -11.65 0.16
C LYS A 103 -16.73 -11.23 -0.74
N LEU A 104 -16.66 -10.04 -1.34
CA LEU A 104 -17.65 -9.56 -2.31
C LEU A 104 -17.71 -10.45 -3.55
N ALA A 105 -16.55 -10.83 -4.13
CA ALA A 105 -16.48 -11.70 -5.31
C ALA A 105 -17.13 -13.07 -5.08
N ARG A 106 -17.04 -13.58 -3.85
CA ARG A 106 -17.66 -14.83 -3.40
C ARG A 106 -19.13 -14.68 -3.03
N GLY A 107 -19.64 -13.46 -2.92
CA GLY A 107 -21.00 -13.17 -2.46
C GLY A 107 -21.21 -13.40 -0.95
N THR A 108 -20.15 -13.55 -0.15
CA THR A 108 -20.28 -13.77 1.29
C THR A 108 -20.59 -12.49 2.07
N VAL A 109 -20.45 -11.33 1.43
CA VAL A 109 -20.90 -10.01 1.90
C VAL A 109 -21.49 -9.24 0.71
N GLN A 110 -22.38 -8.29 0.98
CA GLN A 110 -23.05 -7.48 -0.06
C GLN A 110 -22.63 -6.00 -0.01
N ASP A 111 -22.09 -5.54 1.11
CA ASP A 111 -21.56 -4.19 1.29
C ASP A 111 -20.03 -4.16 1.26
N ALA A 112 -19.48 -3.00 0.88
CA ALA A 112 -18.04 -2.74 0.91
C ALA A 112 -17.51 -2.49 2.33
N GLY A 113 -18.37 -2.44 3.37
CA GLY A 113 -17.99 -2.06 4.72
C GLY A 113 -17.32 -0.68 4.78
N PRO A 114 -16.35 -0.47 5.68
CA PRO A 114 -15.66 0.81 5.82
C PRO A 114 -14.59 1.05 4.73
N THR A 115 -14.70 0.44 3.55
CA THR A 115 -13.65 0.48 2.51
C THR A 115 -13.33 1.90 2.05
N ALA A 116 -14.32 2.79 1.93
CA ALA A 116 -14.09 4.19 1.58
C ALA A 116 -13.21 4.89 2.63
N MET A 117 -13.56 4.75 3.91
CA MET A 117 -12.78 5.32 5.02
C MET A 117 -11.37 4.73 5.07
N MET A 118 -11.25 3.41 4.92
CA MET A 118 -9.96 2.72 4.86
C MET A 118 -9.08 3.25 3.70
N ALA A 119 -9.66 3.53 2.55
CA ALA A 119 -8.95 4.12 1.41
C ALA A 119 -8.43 5.53 1.71
N VAL A 120 -9.23 6.35 2.40
CA VAL A 120 -8.80 7.68 2.86
C VAL A 120 -7.64 7.57 3.85
N ILE A 121 -7.77 6.71 4.86
CA ILE A 121 -6.70 6.49 5.86
C ILE A 121 -5.43 5.99 5.18
N LEU A 122 -5.55 5.06 4.22
CA LEU A 122 -4.43 4.54 3.44
C LEU A 122 -3.76 5.65 2.63
N ALA A 123 -4.54 6.47 1.91
CA ALA A 123 -4.01 7.56 1.10
C ALA A 123 -3.27 8.59 1.95
N VAL A 124 -3.87 9.03 3.06
CA VAL A 124 -3.26 9.97 4.00
C VAL A 124 -1.97 9.39 4.58
N SER A 125 -1.99 8.12 4.99
CA SER A 125 -0.81 7.44 5.54
C SER A 125 0.31 7.29 4.52
N ALA A 126 -0.03 7.00 3.24
CA ALA A 126 0.94 6.94 2.15
C ALA A 126 1.58 8.31 1.89
N VAL A 127 0.79 9.39 1.93
CA VAL A 127 1.30 10.77 1.80
C VAL A 127 2.23 11.10 2.97
N ILE A 128 1.87 10.77 4.21
CA ILE A 128 2.73 11.02 5.38
C ILE A 128 4.03 10.20 5.30
N ALA A 129 3.96 8.93 4.89
CA ALA A 129 5.15 8.10 4.69
C ALA A 129 6.08 8.65 3.59
N ALA A 130 5.50 9.24 2.52
CA ALA A 130 6.25 9.92 1.47
C ALA A 130 6.86 11.24 1.95
N PHE A 131 6.14 12.00 2.78
CA PHE A 131 6.64 13.22 3.42
C PHE A 131 7.92 12.93 4.22
N PHE A 132 7.90 11.92 5.09
CA PHE A 132 9.10 11.51 5.85
C PHE A 132 10.25 11.00 4.96
N ALA A 133 9.97 10.58 3.73
CA ALA A 133 11.03 10.18 2.79
C ALA A 133 11.78 11.40 2.21
N ILE A 134 11.12 12.56 2.13
CA ILE A 134 11.68 13.80 1.56
C ILE A 134 12.24 14.67 2.68
N PHE A 135 11.41 14.96 3.68
CA PHE A 135 11.73 15.83 4.79
C PHE A 135 12.33 14.97 5.90
N LYS A 136 13.65 14.81 5.84
CA LYS A 136 14.44 14.37 7.00
C LYS A 136 14.29 15.46 8.06
N LEU A 137 13.35 15.31 8.99
CA LEU A 137 13.19 16.28 10.08
C LEU A 137 14.55 16.41 10.79
N PRO A 138 15.09 17.63 10.96
CA PRO A 138 16.30 17.82 11.74
C PRO A 138 16.03 17.33 13.17
N SER A 139 16.92 16.50 13.67
CA SER A 139 17.00 16.09 15.08
C SER A 139 17.58 17.22 15.92
#